data_AF-A0A0K8VBU3-F1
#
_entry.id   AF-A0A0K8VBU3-F1
#
_cell.length_a   1.000
_cell.length_b   1.000
_cell.length_c   1.000
_cell.angle_alpha   90.00
_cell.angle_beta   90.00
_cell.angle_gamma   90.00
#
_symmetry.space_group_name_H-M   'P 1'
#
loop_
_entity.id
_entity.type
_entity.pdbx_description
1 polymer ?
#
loop_
_entity_poly.entity_id
_entity_poly.type
_entity_poly.pdbx_seq_one_letter_code
_entity_poly.pdbx_strand_id
1 'polypeptide(L)'
;MIMCLVHLFLLIDIGCFVLHAVAKTEQVASDSVELLLEPECSQLKRQDIESHLSTKTPYRVVANLDDKPIAYKECRPTRIWSVIRHGTRNPSKEHIEGAKSKLGRLKEEIVTNPQTKLCPEELTRLRRWRFDVNSEEEKYLTTEGEQELEELAERMQKRFPNLLADEYDPNLYYFKYTKTQRTLKSAESFTSGLFGRENIAPIEYPEAVHKDPVLRFYKLCNKWKIDVDKNPKTFD
;
A
#
# COMPACT_ATOMS: atom_id res chain seq x y z
N MET A 1 31.47 -5.53 -50.07
CA MET A 1 32.14 -6.13 -51.24
C MET A 1 31.06 -6.77 -52.09
N ILE A 2 31.14 -6.55 -53.40
CA ILE A 2 30.09 -6.71 -54.44
C ILE A 2 29.17 -7.93 -54.19
N MET A 3 27.89 -7.68 -53.96
CA MET A 3 26.84 -8.71 -53.96
C MET A 3 26.58 -9.13 -55.40
N CYS A 4 27.03 -10.33 -55.78
CA CYS A 4 26.64 -10.94 -57.04
C CYS A 4 25.57 -12.00 -56.75
N LEU A 5 24.30 -11.57 -56.79
CA LEU A 5 23.15 -12.48 -56.81
C LEU A 5 22.96 -12.97 -58.24
N VAL A 6 23.25 -14.24 -58.48
CA VAL A 6 22.89 -14.92 -59.74
C VAL A 6 21.65 -15.77 -59.46
N HIS A 7 20.50 -15.30 -59.93
CA HIS A 7 19.26 -16.08 -59.92
C HIS A 7 19.10 -16.79 -61.27
N LEU A 8 19.14 -18.11 -61.25
CA LEU A 8 18.79 -18.94 -62.41
C LEU A 8 17.38 -19.50 -62.19
N PHE A 9 16.40 -18.98 -62.93
CA PHE A 9 15.04 -19.52 -62.98
C PHE A 9 14.91 -20.44 -64.19
N LEU A 10 14.66 -21.72 -63.95
CA LEU A 10 14.22 -22.68 -64.96
C LEU A 10 12.74 -22.99 -64.70
N LEU A 11 11.89 -22.61 -65.64
CA LEU A 11 10.47 -22.98 -65.69
C LEU A 11 10.32 -24.11 -66.71
N ILE A 12 9.80 -25.27 -66.28
CA ILE A 12 8.54 -25.88 -66.76
C ILE A 12 8.40 -27.32 -66.21
N ASP A 13 7.24 -27.51 -65.60
CA ASP A 13 6.39 -28.68 -65.35
C ASP A 13 6.96 -30.07 -64.99
N ILE A 14 6.34 -30.61 -63.93
CA ILE A 14 6.54 -31.91 -63.29
C ILE A 14 7.66 -31.89 -62.24
N GLY A 15 7.29 -31.50 -61.02
CA GLY A 15 7.99 -31.77 -59.76
C GLY A 15 9.50 -31.56 -59.79
N CYS A 16 9.95 -30.34 -59.44
CA CYS A 16 11.37 -30.09 -59.21
C CYS A 16 11.61 -29.38 -57.86
N PHE A 17 12.44 -30.06 -57.08
CA PHE A 17 13.01 -29.66 -55.81
C PHE A 17 13.77 -28.34 -55.92
N VAL A 18 13.55 -27.42 -54.98
CA VAL A 18 14.47 -26.31 -54.75
C VAL A 18 15.50 -26.77 -53.73
N LEU A 19 16.64 -27.28 -54.21
CA LEU A 19 17.82 -27.54 -53.40
C LEU A 19 18.56 -26.22 -53.14
N HIS A 20 18.52 -25.72 -51.90
CA HIS A 20 19.47 -24.72 -51.44
C HIS A 20 20.71 -25.45 -50.90
N ALA A 21 21.77 -25.50 -51.71
CA ALA A 21 23.10 -25.89 -51.26
C ALA A 21 23.97 -24.62 -51.22
N VAL A 22 24.33 -24.16 -50.03
CA VAL A 22 25.40 -23.18 -49.84
C VAL A 22 26.48 -23.86 -48.99
N ALA A 23 27.66 -24.00 -49.58
CA ALA A 23 28.84 -24.58 -48.95
C ALA A 23 29.36 -23.69 -47.82
N LYS A 24 29.67 -24.31 -46.67
CA LYS A 24 30.33 -23.68 -45.52
C LYS A 24 31.71 -23.14 -45.91
N THR A 25 32.02 -21.94 -45.44
CA THR A 25 33.39 -21.50 -45.17
C THR A 25 33.50 -21.27 -43.66
N GLU A 26 34.56 -21.80 -43.06
CA GLU A 26 34.80 -21.81 -41.62
C GLU A 26 35.11 -20.42 -41.04
N GLN A 27 34.50 -20.20 -39.87
CA GLN A 27 34.93 -19.40 -38.71
C GLN A 27 35.63 -18.05 -38.94
N VAL A 28 34.93 -16.98 -38.57
CA VAL A 28 35.30 -16.27 -37.33
C VAL A 28 34.01 -16.07 -36.52
N ALA A 29 33.83 -16.90 -35.49
CA ALA A 29 32.94 -16.55 -34.40
C ALA A 29 33.52 -15.29 -33.76
N SER A 30 32.87 -14.15 -33.97
CA SER A 30 32.97 -13.07 -33.00
C SER A 30 32.20 -13.54 -31.78
N ASP A 31 32.85 -14.38 -30.96
CA ASP A 31 32.52 -14.52 -29.56
C ASP A 31 32.81 -13.17 -28.90
N SER A 32 31.92 -12.20 -29.13
CA SER A 32 31.61 -11.27 -28.06
C SER A 32 30.87 -12.11 -27.03
N VAL A 33 31.64 -12.78 -26.17
CA VAL A 33 31.20 -13.05 -24.82
C VAL A 33 30.88 -11.66 -24.27
N GLU A 34 29.63 -11.21 -24.44
CA GLU A 34 29.06 -10.24 -23.56
C GLU A 34 29.17 -10.91 -22.20
N LEU A 35 30.22 -10.56 -21.48
CA LEU A 35 30.42 -10.96 -20.11
C LEU A 35 29.14 -10.50 -19.42
N LEU A 36 28.19 -11.42 -19.22
CA LEU A 36 26.93 -11.14 -18.54
C LEU A 36 27.32 -10.83 -17.10
N LEU A 37 27.72 -9.58 -16.87
CA LEU A 37 27.94 -9.04 -15.55
C LEU A 37 26.68 -9.34 -14.77
N GLU A 38 26.82 -10.07 -13.67
CA GLU A 38 25.69 -10.39 -12.83
C GLU A 38 24.98 -9.07 -12.47
N PRO A 39 23.64 -9.01 -12.55
CA PRO A 39 22.94 -7.78 -12.23
C PRO A 39 23.25 -7.36 -10.78
N GLU A 40 23.56 -6.08 -10.56
CA GLU A 40 23.75 -5.56 -9.22
C GLU A 40 22.41 -5.48 -8.47
N CYS A 41 22.45 -5.71 -7.15
CA CYS A 41 21.25 -5.64 -6.32
C CYS A 41 20.78 -4.19 -6.14
N SER A 42 19.46 -3.97 -6.18
CA SER A 42 18.90 -2.65 -5.92
C SER A 42 19.21 -2.18 -4.50
N GLN A 43 19.55 -0.89 -4.39
CA GLN A 43 19.76 -0.22 -3.10
C GLN A 43 18.48 0.47 -2.61
N LEU A 44 17.31 0.00 -3.07
CA LEU A 44 16.02 0.62 -2.77
C LEU A 44 15.71 0.48 -1.28
N LYS A 45 15.58 1.61 -0.58
CA LYS A 45 15.25 1.59 0.85
C LYS A 45 13.75 1.53 1.01
N ARG A 46 13.30 0.87 2.08
CA ARG A 46 11.88 0.78 2.44
C ARG A 46 11.22 2.17 2.54
N GLN A 47 11.94 3.15 3.08
CA GLN A 47 11.46 4.53 3.22
C GLN A 47 11.18 5.23 1.88
N ASP A 48 11.96 4.89 0.84
CA ASP A 48 11.75 5.44 -0.50
C ASP A 48 10.40 4.98 -1.07
N ILE A 49 9.98 3.76 -0.74
CA ILE A 49 8.67 3.22 -1.12
C ILE A 49 7.57 3.86 -0.26
N GLU A 50 7.74 3.84 1.07
CA GLU A 50 6.70 4.25 2.02
C GLU A 50 6.30 5.73 1.90
N SER A 51 7.23 6.58 1.45
CA SER A 51 6.99 7.99 1.17
C SER A 51 6.14 8.25 -0.09
N HIS A 52 5.91 7.24 -0.94
CA HIS A 52 5.19 7.36 -2.21
C HIS A 52 3.87 6.57 -2.26
N LEU A 53 3.32 6.20 -1.11
CA LEU A 53 2.07 5.42 -1.00
C LEU A 53 0.80 6.31 -0.94
N SER A 54 0.92 7.63 -1.11
CA SER A 54 -0.20 8.57 -1.09
C SER A 54 -1.06 8.41 0.17
N THR A 55 -2.38 8.29 0.04
CA THR A 55 -3.30 8.10 1.17
C THR A 55 -3.17 6.76 1.91
N LYS A 56 -2.21 5.91 1.50
CA LYS A 56 -1.85 4.62 2.11
C LYS A 56 -0.50 4.66 2.84
N THR A 57 0.19 5.80 2.85
CA THR A 57 1.43 5.96 3.64
C THR A 57 1.11 5.73 5.12
N PRO A 58 1.80 4.79 5.80
CA PRO A 58 1.64 4.57 7.24
C PRO A 58 1.96 5.85 8.01
N TYR A 59 1.22 6.09 9.10
CA TYR A 59 1.33 7.35 9.82
C TYR A 59 2.72 7.55 10.43
N ARG A 60 3.39 6.49 10.89
CA ARG A 60 4.78 6.55 11.42
C ARG A 60 5.80 7.16 10.46
N VAL A 61 5.53 7.15 9.15
CA VAL A 61 6.43 7.70 8.12
C VAL A 61 6.34 9.22 8.05
N VAL A 62 5.19 9.79 8.42
CA VAL A 62 4.87 11.22 8.32
C VAL A 62 4.48 11.85 9.65
N ALA A 63 4.59 11.09 10.74
CA ALA A 63 4.17 11.52 12.06
C ALA A 63 5.01 12.71 12.54
N ASN A 64 4.34 13.69 13.15
CA ASN A 64 5.03 14.66 13.98
C ASN A 64 5.33 14.04 15.35
N LEU A 65 6.60 13.92 15.67
CA LEU A 65 7.09 13.34 16.92
C LEU A 65 7.34 14.36 18.02
N ASP A 66 7.18 15.67 17.74
CA ASP A 66 7.24 16.69 18.78
C ASP A 66 5.99 16.62 19.66
N ASP A 67 6.17 16.14 20.88
CA ASP A 67 5.16 16.01 21.91
C ASP A 67 5.31 17.04 23.04
N LYS A 68 6.19 18.04 22.86
CA LYS A 68 6.42 19.09 23.85
C LYS A 68 5.13 19.87 24.12
N PRO A 69 4.80 20.12 25.41
CA PRO A 69 3.66 20.95 25.77
C PRO A 69 3.67 22.30 25.06
N ILE A 70 2.51 22.72 24.54
CA ILE A 70 2.35 24.05 23.95
C ILE A 70 1.88 25.03 25.02
N ALA A 71 2.58 26.16 25.14
CA ALA A 71 2.15 27.28 25.98
C ALA A 71 2.12 28.58 25.18
N TYR A 72 0.99 29.28 25.25
CA TYR A 72 0.83 30.62 24.71
C TYR A 72 0.65 31.59 25.88
N LYS A 73 1.47 32.63 25.94
CA LYS A 73 1.38 33.64 27.00
C LYS A 73 -0.04 34.21 27.03
N GLU A 74 -0.59 34.38 28.24
CA GLU A 74 -1.95 34.92 28.49
C GLU A 74 -3.13 34.07 27.96
N CYS A 75 -2.88 32.90 27.37
CA CYS A 75 -3.92 32.00 26.92
C CYS A 75 -4.01 30.77 27.84
N ARG A 76 -5.24 30.32 28.14
CA ARG A 76 -5.48 29.03 28.79
C ARG A 76 -6.21 28.10 27.82
N PRO A 77 -5.67 26.91 27.54
CA PRO A 77 -6.40 25.92 26.76
C PRO A 77 -7.68 25.49 27.47
N THR A 78 -8.79 25.38 26.73
CA THR A 78 -10.08 24.97 27.31
C THR A 78 -10.65 23.67 26.76
N ARG A 79 -10.41 23.35 25.47
CA ARG A 79 -11.00 22.20 24.77
C ARG A 79 -10.11 21.76 23.60
N ILE A 80 -10.16 20.48 23.25
CA ILE A 80 -9.62 19.92 22.00
C ILE A 80 -10.78 19.34 21.20
N TRP A 81 -10.79 19.60 19.89
CA TRP A 81 -11.67 18.92 18.94
C TRP A 81 -10.80 18.27 17.88
N SER A 82 -10.94 16.96 17.72
CA SER A 82 -10.11 16.18 16.80
C SER A 82 -10.97 15.32 15.89
N VAL A 83 -10.61 15.30 14.60
CA VAL A 83 -11.15 14.34 13.64
C VAL A 83 -9.98 13.50 13.15
N ILE A 84 -9.94 12.26 13.64
CA ILE A 84 -8.83 11.35 13.40
C ILE A 84 -9.30 10.27 12.41
N ARG A 85 -8.55 10.08 11.33
CA ARG A 85 -8.82 8.98 10.39
C ARG A 85 -8.51 7.65 11.09
N HIS A 86 -9.21 6.58 10.70
CA HIS A 86 -8.79 5.24 11.11
C HIS A 86 -7.31 5.00 10.75
N GLY A 87 -6.65 4.12 11.52
CA GLY A 87 -5.27 3.71 11.26
C GLY A 87 -5.13 2.81 10.03
N THR A 88 -3.92 2.32 9.81
CA THR A 88 -3.60 1.36 8.75
C THR A 88 -4.54 0.15 8.79
N ARG A 89 -4.98 -0.28 7.61
CA ARG A 89 -6.00 -1.31 7.43
C ARG A 89 -5.71 -2.21 6.24
N ASN A 90 -6.28 -3.40 6.26
CA ASN A 90 -6.25 -4.30 5.11
C ASN A 90 -7.04 -3.73 3.91
N PRO A 91 -6.69 -4.14 2.66
CA PRO A 91 -7.49 -3.84 1.47
C PRO A 91 -8.87 -4.51 1.48
N SER A 92 -9.69 -4.29 0.44
CA SER A 92 -10.92 -5.08 0.28
C SER A 92 -10.60 -6.49 -0.19
N LYS A 93 -11.51 -7.44 0.03
CA LYS A 93 -11.40 -8.84 -0.40
C LYS A 93 -11.03 -8.95 -1.89
N GLU A 94 -11.73 -8.21 -2.73
CA GLU A 94 -11.45 -8.11 -4.17
C GLU A 94 -10.01 -7.69 -4.47
N HIS A 95 -9.51 -6.64 -3.80
CA HIS A 95 -8.12 -6.20 -3.99
C HIS A 95 -7.10 -7.22 -3.46
N ILE A 96 -7.41 -7.89 -2.34
CA ILE A 96 -6.53 -8.92 -1.76
C ILE A 96 -6.41 -10.10 -2.73
N GLU A 97 -7.52 -10.66 -3.19
CA GLU A 97 -7.51 -11.80 -4.12
C GLU A 97 -6.93 -11.42 -5.49
N GLY A 98 -7.26 -10.23 -6.00
CA GLY A 98 -6.68 -9.71 -7.23
C GLY A 98 -5.16 -9.54 -7.14
N ALA A 99 -4.66 -8.99 -6.02
CA ALA A 99 -3.22 -8.87 -5.77
C ALA A 99 -2.56 -10.23 -5.62
N LYS A 100 -3.16 -11.16 -4.88
CA LYS A 100 -2.66 -12.53 -4.70
C LYS A 100 -2.47 -13.24 -6.04
N SER A 101 -3.48 -13.18 -6.91
CA SER A 101 -3.41 -13.78 -8.26
C SER A 101 -2.36 -13.07 -9.13
N LYS A 102 -2.43 -11.74 -9.24
CA LYS A 102 -1.55 -10.97 -10.13
C LYS A 102 -0.09 -11.03 -9.72
N LEU A 103 0.21 -10.84 -8.43
CA LEU A 103 1.58 -10.88 -7.92
C LEU A 103 2.14 -12.29 -7.91
N GLY A 104 1.31 -13.32 -7.66
CA GLY A 104 1.70 -14.71 -7.80
C GLY A 104 2.16 -15.02 -9.23
N ARG A 105 1.37 -14.65 -10.23
CA ARG A 105 1.74 -14.81 -11.65
C ARG A 105 3.00 -14.03 -12.01
N LEU A 106 3.09 -12.76 -11.60
CA LEU A 106 4.25 -11.92 -11.87
C LEU A 106 5.54 -12.49 -11.25
N LYS A 107 5.45 -13.05 -10.03
CA LYS A 107 6.58 -13.76 -9.41
C LYS A 107 7.06 -14.91 -10.30
N GLU A 108 6.16 -15.77 -10.76
CA GLU A 108 6.53 -16.92 -11.60
C GLU A 108 7.13 -16.47 -12.94
N GLU A 109 6.55 -15.44 -13.57
CA GLU A 109 7.07 -14.83 -14.80
C GLU A 109 8.50 -14.29 -14.59
N ILE A 110 8.79 -13.63 -13.47
CA ILE A 110 10.14 -13.10 -13.17
C ILE A 110 11.12 -14.22 -12.83
N VAL A 111 10.71 -15.20 -12.02
CA VAL A 111 11.60 -16.27 -11.52
C VAL A 111 12.02 -17.24 -12.62
N THR A 112 11.15 -17.47 -13.61
CA THR A 112 11.41 -18.38 -14.73
C THR A 112 12.05 -17.68 -15.94
N ASN A 113 12.10 -16.35 -15.96
CA ASN A 113 12.69 -15.60 -17.05
C ASN A 113 14.24 -15.65 -16.99
N PRO A 114 14.93 -16.27 -17.98
CA PRO A 114 16.38 -16.32 -18.01
C PRO A 114 17.04 -14.96 -18.25
N GLN A 115 16.28 -13.96 -18.70
CA GLN A 115 16.72 -12.58 -18.96
C GLN A 115 16.33 -11.62 -17.82
N THR A 116 16.06 -12.14 -16.62
CA THR A 116 15.76 -11.29 -15.45
C THR A 116 16.95 -10.40 -15.09
N LYS A 117 16.66 -9.15 -14.73
CA LYS A 117 17.67 -8.17 -14.29
C LYS A 117 17.82 -8.11 -12.76
N LEU A 118 17.17 -9.01 -12.03
CA LEU A 118 17.34 -9.11 -10.59
C LEU A 118 18.68 -9.77 -10.26
N CYS A 119 19.39 -9.25 -9.28
CA CYS A 119 20.59 -9.91 -8.78
C CYS A 119 20.24 -11.27 -8.12
N PRO A 120 21.23 -12.17 -7.94
CA PRO A 120 20.99 -13.48 -7.31
C PRO A 120 20.32 -13.43 -5.93
N GLU A 121 20.64 -12.41 -5.12
CA GLU A 121 20.06 -12.23 -3.78
C GLU A 121 18.58 -11.84 -3.84
N GLU A 122 18.23 -10.85 -4.67
CA GLU A 122 16.85 -10.40 -4.89
C GLU A 122 15.98 -11.50 -5.46
N LEU A 123 16.51 -12.26 -6.42
CA LEU A 123 15.83 -13.41 -7.00
C LEU A 123 15.56 -14.49 -5.93
N THR A 124 16.52 -14.73 -5.04
CA THR A 124 16.36 -15.65 -3.91
C THR A 124 15.34 -15.14 -2.88
N ARG A 125 15.28 -13.84 -2.64
CA ARG A 125 14.23 -13.21 -1.81
C ARG A 125 12.85 -13.37 -2.46
N LEU A 126 12.72 -13.09 -3.77
CA LEU A 126 11.48 -13.21 -4.51
C LEU A 126 10.97 -14.67 -4.56
N ARG A 127 11.87 -15.65 -4.75
CA ARG A 127 11.51 -17.09 -4.69
C ARG A 127 10.88 -17.47 -3.36
N ARG A 128 11.41 -16.95 -2.25
CA ARG A 128 10.90 -17.19 -0.89
C ARG A 128 9.65 -16.40 -0.56
N TRP A 129 9.45 -15.24 -1.18
CA TRP A 129 8.28 -14.39 -0.96
C TRP A 129 6.97 -15.14 -1.26
N ARG A 130 5.96 -14.89 -0.42
CA ARG A 130 4.60 -15.40 -0.57
C ARG A 130 3.63 -14.28 -0.24
N PHE A 131 2.48 -14.29 -0.90
CA PHE A 131 1.40 -13.39 -0.56
C PHE A 131 0.71 -13.91 0.72
N ASP A 132 0.78 -13.14 1.79
CA ASP A 132 0.34 -13.54 3.13
C ASP A 132 -0.57 -12.48 3.75
N VAL A 133 -1.72 -12.25 3.10
CA VAL A 133 -2.78 -11.39 3.62
C VAL A 133 -4.08 -12.19 3.60
N ASN A 134 -4.68 -12.35 4.77
CA ASN A 134 -5.95 -13.06 4.92
C ASN A 134 -7.10 -12.21 4.36
N SER A 135 -7.80 -12.73 3.36
CA SER A 135 -8.90 -12.01 2.72
C SER A 135 -10.18 -11.98 3.55
N GLU A 136 -10.29 -12.81 4.59
CA GLU A 136 -11.39 -12.73 5.57
C GLU A 136 -11.22 -11.54 6.53
N GLU A 137 -10.02 -10.96 6.62
CA GLU A 137 -9.74 -9.76 7.41
C GLU A 137 -9.84 -8.48 6.57
N GLU A 138 -10.65 -8.49 5.52
CA GLU A 138 -10.74 -7.36 4.60
C GLU A 138 -11.19 -6.07 5.30
N LYS A 139 -10.55 -4.95 4.97
CA LYS A 139 -10.84 -3.61 5.52
C LYS A 139 -10.70 -3.50 7.04
N TYR A 140 -10.26 -4.55 7.74
CA TYR A 140 -10.01 -4.52 9.17
C TYR A 140 -8.81 -3.65 9.48
N LEU A 141 -8.84 -3.00 10.64
CA LEU A 141 -7.67 -2.33 11.18
C LEU A 141 -6.57 -3.37 11.39
N THR A 142 -5.33 -3.05 11.03
CA THR A 142 -4.17 -3.90 11.29
C THR A 142 -3.51 -3.53 12.61
N THR A 143 -2.60 -4.38 13.11
CA THR A 143 -1.77 -4.06 14.28
C THR A 143 -0.95 -2.78 14.09
N GLU A 144 -0.46 -2.50 12.88
CA GLU A 144 0.18 -1.21 12.58
C GLU A 144 -0.81 -0.06 12.80
N GLY A 145 -2.05 -0.20 12.35
CA GLY A 145 -3.09 0.79 12.60
C GLY A 145 -3.46 0.97 14.06
N GLU A 146 -3.44 -0.08 14.87
CA GLU A 146 -3.67 0.01 16.32
C GLU A 146 -2.54 0.81 16.99
N GLN A 147 -1.28 0.46 16.69
CA GLN A 147 -0.09 1.14 17.21
C GLN A 147 -0.05 2.62 16.81
N GLU A 148 -0.38 2.94 15.56
CA GLU A 148 -0.44 4.32 15.08
C GLU A 148 -1.37 5.20 15.93
N LEU A 149 -2.50 4.65 16.39
CA LEU A 149 -3.49 5.39 17.19
C LEU A 149 -3.14 5.43 18.67
N GLU A 150 -2.59 4.35 19.22
CA GLU A 150 -2.06 4.31 20.59
C GLU A 150 -0.96 5.37 20.75
N GLU A 151 0.07 5.33 19.90
CA GLU A 151 1.19 6.27 19.98
C GLU A 151 0.77 7.72 19.67
N LEU A 152 -0.23 7.91 18.79
CA LEU A 152 -0.79 9.24 18.55
C LEU A 152 -1.47 9.79 19.81
N ALA A 153 -2.26 8.98 20.50
CA ALA A 153 -2.92 9.37 21.75
C ALA A 153 -1.91 9.73 22.83
N GLU A 154 -0.88 8.91 23.04
CA GLU A 154 0.19 9.16 24.00
C GLU A 154 0.91 10.49 23.72
N ARG A 155 1.25 10.77 22.45
CA ARG A 155 1.87 12.04 22.06
C ARG A 155 0.92 13.22 22.27
N MET A 156 -0.37 13.06 21.97
CA MET A 156 -1.37 14.11 22.21
C MET A 156 -1.51 14.41 23.70
N GLN A 157 -1.54 13.39 24.55
CA GLN A 157 -1.62 13.53 26.00
C GLN A 157 -0.40 14.26 26.56
N LYS A 158 0.82 13.85 26.18
CA LYS A 158 2.07 14.55 26.54
C LYS A 158 2.09 16.01 26.09
N ARG A 159 1.54 16.29 24.91
CA ARG A 159 1.48 17.64 24.33
C ARG A 159 0.40 18.52 24.97
N PHE A 160 -0.66 17.93 25.50
CA PHE A 160 -1.80 18.65 26.07
C PHE A 160 -2.27 18.08 27.43
N PRO A 161 -1.38 17.96 28.43
CA PRO A 161 -1.66 17.24 29.67
C PRO A 161 -2.79 17.87 30.50
N ASN A 162 -3.02 19.18 30.35
CA ASN A 162 -4.10 19.89 31.04
C ASN A 162 -5.48 19.72 30.39
N LEU A 163 -5.55 19.20 29.16
CA LEU A 163 -6.79 18.98 28.41
C LEU A 163 -7.13 17.50 28.28
N LEU A 164 -6.11 16.65 28.26
CA LEU A 164 -6.23 15.20 28.14
C LEU A 164 -5.72 14.58 29.44
N ALA A 165 -6.57 14.57 30.46
CA ALA A 165 -6.30 13.90 31.74
C ALA A 165 -6.17 12.38 31.58
N ASP A 166 -5.32 11.77 32.40
CA ASP A 166 -5.00 10.34 32.35
C ASP A 166 -6.14 9.44 32.85
N GLU A 167 -7.14 10.01 33.52
CA GLU A 167 -8.34 9.30 33.96
C GLU A 167 -9.53 9.66 33.07
N TYR A 168 -10.31 8.64 32.71
CA TYR A 168 -11.53 8.82 31.92
C TYR A 168 -12.66 9.39 32.77
N ASP A 169 -13.27 10.49 32.29
CA ASP A 169 -14.51 11.06 32.81
C ASP A 169 -15.48 11.29 31.63
N PRO A 170 -16.69 10.67 31.63
CA PRO A 170 -17.69 10.85 30.57
C PRO A 170 -18.20 12.29 30.43
N ASN A 171 -17.99 13.17 31.42
CA ASN A 171 -18.32 14.59 31.33
C ASN A 171 -17.24 15.43 30.63
N LEU A 172 -16.00 14.90 30.57
CA LEU A 172 -14.86 15.58 29.95
C LEU A 172 -14.59 15.07 28.53
N TYR A 173 -14.88 13.79 28.28
CA TYR A 173 -14.57 13.12 27.02
C TYR A 173 -15.82 12.74 26.24
N TYR A 174 -15.74 12.94 24.92
CA TYR A 174 -16.74 12.45 23.99
C TYR A 174 -16.05 11.80 22.79
N PHE A 175 -16.07 10.48 22.72
CA PHE A 175 -15.51 9.71 21.62
C PHE A 175 -16.61 9.23 20.69
N LYS A 176 -16.48 9.51 19.39
CA LYS A 176 -17.45 9.09 18.38
C LYS A 176 -16.74 8.50 17.18
N TYR A 177 -17.30 7.41 16.64
CA TYR A 177 -16.75 6.71 15.48
C TYR A 177 -17.84 6.40 14.45
N THR A 178 -17.44 6.10 13.21
CA THR A 178 -18.39 5.67 12.18
C THR A 178 -18.76 4.21 12.32
N LYS A 179 -19.93 3.78 11.83
CA LYS A 179 -20.36 2.36 11.89
C LYS A 179 -19.54 1.42 10.98
N THR A 180 -18.26 1.20 11.31
CA THR A 180 -17.31 0.27 10.67
C THR A 180 -16.33 -0.27 11.72
N GLN A 181 -15.90 -1.54 11.57
CA GLN A 181 -14.95 -2.19 12.48
C GLN A 181 -13.68 -1.36 12.67
N ARG A 182 -13.07 -0.91 11.57
CA ARG A 182 -11.79 -0.17 11.63
C ARG A 182 -11.86 1.12 12.42
N THR A 183 -12.98 1.85 12.36
CA THR A 183 -13.10 3.11 13.12
C THR A 183 -13.48 2.89 14.57
N LEU A 184 -14.19 1.79 14.89
CA LEU A 184 -14.38 1.37 16.28
C LEU A 184 -13.03 1.00 16.90
N LYS A 185 -12.29 0.08 16.24
CA LYS A 185 -10.98 -0.35 16.73
C LYS A 185 -9.97 0.80 16.82
N SER A 186 -9.98 1.74 15.89
CA SER A 186 -9.14 2.94 16.00
C SER A 186 -9.53 3.82 17.18
N ALA A 187 -10.82 3.95 17.49
CA ALA A 187 -11.26 4.69 18.68
C ALA A 187 -10.80 3.97 19.96
N GLU A 188 -10.97 2.65 20.03
CA GLU A 188 -10.51 1.82 21.15
C GLU A 188 -8.98 1.95 21.33
N SER A 189 -8.17 1.78 20.28
CA SER A 189 -6.72 1.96 20.32
C SER A 189 -6.31 3.37 20.75
N PHE A 190 -6.96 4.41 20.24
CA PHE A 190 -6.69 5.77 20.66
C PHE A 190 -6.98 5.96 22.17
N THR A 191 -8.10 5.42 22.65
CA THR A 191 -8.43 5.49 24.08
C THR A 191 -7.51 4.62 24.94
N SER A 192 -7.02 3.48 24.43
CA SER A 192 -5.99 2.69 25.10
C SER A 192 -4.70 3.47 25.28
N GLY A 193 -4.29 4.26 24.27
CA GLY A 193 -3.12 5.14 24.39
C GLY A 193 -3.32 6.33 25.34
N LEU A 194 -4.56 6.80 25.55
CA LEU A 194 -4.85 7.85 26.53
C LEU A 194 -4.91 7.33 27.97
N PHE A 195 -5.59 6.21 28.20
CA PHE A 195 -5.98 5.79 29.55
C PHE A 195 -5.30 4.51 30.02
N GLY A 196 -4.55 3.84 29.15
CA GLY A 196 -4.05 2.48 29.38
C GLY A 196 -5.06 1.42 28.96
N ARG A 197 -4.56 0.26 28.50
CA ARG A 197 -5.38 -0.84 27.95
C ARG A 197 -6.30 -1.46 28.99
N GLU A 198 -5.91 -1.44 30.25
CA GLU A 198 -6.67 -1.96 31.40
C GLU A 198 -7.85 -1.06 31.79
N ASN A 199 -7.87 0.20 31.37
CA ASN A 199 -8.86 1.21 31.78
C ASN A 199 -9.86 1.56 30.67
N ILE A 200 -9.95 0.77 29.59
CA ILE A 200 -10.87 1.08 28.47
C ILE A 200 -12.29 0.58 28.67
N ALA A 201 -12.52 -0.36 29.59
CA ALA A 201 -13.85 -0.95 29.82
C ALA A 201 -14.93 0.07 30.21
N PRO A 202 -14.65 1.12 31.01
CA PRO A 202 -15.62 2.15 31.38
C PRO A 202 -15.94 3.15 30.26
N ILE A 203 -15.23 3.12 29.13
CA ILE A 203 -15.35 4.16 28.11
C ILE A 203 -16.68 4.05 27.39
N GLU A 204 -17.41 5.16 27.37
CA GLU A 204 -18.71 5.23 26.73
C GLU A 204 -18.57 5.72 25.29
N TYR A 205 -19.15 4.95 24.38
CA TYR A 205 -19.30 5.37 22.99
C TYR A 205 -20.77 5.50 22.64
N PRO A 206 -21.19 6.60 22.00
CA PRO A 206 -22.54 6.73 21.47
C PRO A 206 -22.76 5.69 20.36
N GLU A 207 -24.02 5.32 20.13
CA GLU A 207 -24.35 4.37 19.06
C GLU A 207 -23.87 4.89 17.70
N ALA A 208 -23.11 4.05 16.98
CA ALA A 208 -22.59 4.41 15.68
C ALA A 208 -23.68 4.44 14.60
N VAL A 209 -23.84 5.59 13.95
CA VAL A 209 -24.82 5.81 12.88
C VAL A 209 -24.22 5.50 11.51
N HIS A 210 -24.91 4.71 10.69
CA HIS A 210 -24.40 4.36 9.35
C HIS A 210 -24.36 5.55 8.39
N LYS A 211 -25.41 6.39 8.39
CA LYS A 211 -25.48 7.66 7.63
C LYS A 211 -25.24 8.83 8.59
N ASP A 212 -24.11 8.80 9.28
CA ASP A 212 -23.77 9.82 10.27
C ASP A 212 -23.72 11.23 9.65
N PRO A 213 -24.45 12.22 10.16
CA PRO A 213 -24.50 13.56 9.57
C PRO A 213 -23.23 14.38 9.80
N VAL A 214 -22.33 13.95 10.68
CA VAL A 214 -21.08 14.64 11.00
C VAL A 214 -19.90 13.92 10.35
N LEU A 215 -19.78 12.61 10.57
CA LEU A 215 -18.62 11.82 10.13
C LEU A 215 -18.81 11.18 8.74
N ARG A 216 -20.06 11.10 8.24
CA ARG A 216 -20.38 10.50 6.93
C ARG A 216 -21.47 11.28 6.19
N PHE A 217 -21.45 12.61 6.28
CA PHE A 217 -22.44 13.50 5.64
C PHE A 217 -22.59 13.23 4.14
N TYR A 218 -21.53 12.80 3.46
CA TYR A 218 -21.56 12.40 2.04
C TYR A 218 -22.58 11.28 1.74
N LYS A 219 -22.88 10.40 2.71
CA LYS A 219 -23.93 9.38 2.58
C LYS A 219 -25.35 9.94 2.62
N LEU A 220 -25.54 11.17 3.08
CA LEU A 220 -26.83 11.87 3.07
C LEU A 220 -27.00 12.75 1.82
N CYS A 221 -25.91 13.11 1.14
CA CYS A 221 -25.95 13.95 -0.05
C CYS A 221 -26.19 13.11 -1.33
N ASN A 222 -27.40 13.19 -1.89
CA ASN A 222 -27.71 12.47 -3.14
C ASN A 222 -26.94 13.01 -4.34
N LYS A 223 -26.74 14.32 -4.42
CA LYS A 223 -25.95 14.95 -5.48
C LYS A 223 -24.52 14.39 -5.50
N TRP A 224 -23.86 14.31 -4.34
CA TRP A 224 -22.52 13.72 -4.24
C TRP A 224 -22.49 12.25 -4.69
N LYS A 225 -23.50 11.44 -4.31
CA LYS A 225 -23.57 10.04 -4.73
C LYS A 225 -23.68 9.89 -6.24
N ILE A 226 -24.44 10.76 -6.89
CA ILE A 226 -24.69 10.69 -8.33
C ILE A 226 -23.51 11.27 -9.10
N ASP A 227 -23.09 12.48 -8.73
CA ASP A 227 -22.15 13.28 -9.52
C ASP A 227 -20.69 12.90 -9.25
N VAL A 228 -20.40 12.23 -8.12
CA VAL A 228 -19.03 11.90 -7.69
C VAL A 228 -18.86 10.39 -7.46
N ASP A 229 -19.58 9.79 -6.50
CA ASP A 229 -19.34 8.39 -6.06
C ASP A 229 -19.66 7.37 -7.16
N LYS A 230 -20.79 7.56 -7.86
CA LYS A 230 -21.27 6.66 -8.92
C LYS A 230 -21.02 7.19 -10.32
N ASN A 231 -20.36 8.35 -10.44
CA ASN A 231 -20.05 8.92 -11.73
C ASN A 231 -18.78 8.26 -12.29
N PRO A 232 -18.87 7.53 -13.42
CA PRO A 232 -17.69 6.88 -14.00
C PRO A 232 -16.63 7.88 -14.46
N LYS A 233 -17.02 9.14 -14.73
CA LYS A 233 -16.11 10.21 -15.19
C LYS A 233 -15.38 10.95 -14.07
N THR A 234 -15.58 10.56 -12.81
CA THR A 234 -14.94 11.26 -11.67
C THR A 234 -13.42 11.15 -11.71
N PHE A 235 -12.89 10.09 -12.33
CA PHE A 235 -11.47 9.79 -12.39
C PHE A 235 -10.95 9.68 -13.85
N ASP A 236 -11.78 10.05 -14.84
CA ASP A 236 -11.39 10.22 -16.24
C ASP A 236 -10.66 11.57 -16.42
#